data_AF-A0AAW1U4K0-F1
#
_entry.id   AF-A0AAW1U4K0-F1
#
_cell.length_a   1.000
_cell.length_b   1.000
_cell.length_c   1.000
_cell.angle_alpha   90.00
_cell.angle_beta   90.00
_cell.angle_gamma   90.00
#
_symmetry.space_group_name_H-M   'P 1'
#
loop_
_entity.id
_entity.type
_entity.pdbx_description
1 polymer ?
#
loop_
_entity_poly.entity_id
_entity_poly.type
_entity_poly.pdbx_seq_one_letter_code
_entity_poly.pdbx_strand_id
1 'polypeptide(L)'
;MSDVESKGTKPTSEATSILEIFSFMVLFLCKKILFVDRKLRIIYYLGCLFLISLIKDAITIPKWYFSRSDNILNTFFVKFAWGWNLALIVPFLLLTSYIYCCGQKNRILKYHIPRVFIATFFWWFWIKIFNIVEASFGRCMVKAFVSKDTCLLAGYVWNGFDISGHSFILIYGSLVLIEEANCMMQWDSIKDYLRLEEHNKKIIKDSTLNNNPLRNLSDEEFVNLQKIMQNILHILGYFL
;
A
#
# COMPACT_ATOMS: atom_id res chain seq x y z
N MET A 1 -29.66 15.31 53.53
CA MET A 1 -29.50 15.44 52.07
C MET A 1 -28.12 14.88 51.75
N SER A 2 -28.04 13.62 51.37
CA SER A 2 -26.77 12.94 51.07
C SER A 2 -26.40 13.21 49.61
N ASP A 3 -25.31 13.93 49.39
CA ASP A 3 -24.76 14.18 48.05
C ASP A 3 -24.33 12.86 47.42
N VAL A 4 -25.00 12.49 46.33
CA VAL A 4 -24.67 11.31 45.52
C VAL A 4 -23.50 11.70 44.63
N GLU A 5 -22.28 11.39 45.07
CA GLU A 5 -21.09 11.46 44.24
C GLU A 5 -21.18 10.41 43.13
N SER A 6 -21.47 10.84 41.90
CA SER A 6 -21.45 9.98 40.72
C SER A 6 -19.99 9.65 40.39
N LYS A 7 -19.49 8.51 40.89
CA LYS A 7 -18.19 7.96 40.51
C LYS A 7 -18.22 7.54 39.04
N GLY A 8 -17.76 8.43 38.16
CA GLY A 8 -17.45 8.10 36.77
C GLY A 8 -16.34 7.05 36.73
N THR A 9 -16.66 5.83 36.30
CA THR A 9 -15.76 4.66 36.29
C THR A 9 -14.80 4.61 35.10
N LYS A 10 -14.67 5.69 34.32
CA LYS A 10 -13.75 5.72 33.18
C LYS A 10 -12.45 6.39 33.61
N PRO A 11 -11.29 5.72 33.51
CA PRO A 11 -10.02 6.38 33.72
C PRO A 11 -9.92 7.54 32.72
N THR A 12 -9.68 8.75 33.22
CA THR A 12 -9.40 9.92 32.39
C THR A 12 -8.09 9.66 31.66
N SER A 13 -8.11 9.81 30.33
CA SER A 13 -6.90 9.69 29.50
C SER A 13 -5.84 10.65 30.03
N GLU A 14 -4.59 10.21 30.08
CA GLU A 14 -3.45 11.07 30.42
C GLU A 14 -3.40 12.29 29.48
N ALA A 15 -2.81 13.39 29.92
CA ALA A 15 -2.74 14.62 29.15
C ALA A 15 -2.02 14.36 27.82
N THR A 16 -2.78 14.35 26.71
CA THR A 16 -2.25 14.12 25.37
C THR A 16 -1.25 15.22 25.00
N SER A 17 -0.05 14.80 24.58
CA SER A 17 1.01 15.71 24.14
C SER A 17 0.65 16.38 22.81
N ILE A 18 1.18 17.58 22.55
CA ILE A 18 0.99 18.29 21.27
C ILE A 18 1.52 17.45 20.10
N LEU A 19 2.58 16.67 20.33
CA LEU A 19 3.14 15.73 19.35
C LEU A 19 2.11 14.67 18.97
N GLU A 20 1.44 14.07 19.96
CA GLU A 20 0.42 13.04 19.74
C GLU A 20 -0.76 13.61 18.94
N ILE A 21 -1.19 14.84 19.24
CA ILE A 21 -2.27 15.51 18.49
C ILE A 21 -1.88 15.72 17.03
N PHE A 22 -0.65 16.19 16.76
CA PHE A 22 -0.15 16.37 15.40
C PHE A 22 -0.07 15.04 14.65
N SER A 23 0.46 14.00 15.31
CA SER A 23 0.52 12.66 14.76
C SER A 23 -0.87 12.08 14.46
N PHE A 24 -1.87 12.31 15.32
CA PHE A 24 -3.26 11.94 15.04
C PHE A 24 -3.81 12.67 13.82
N MET A 25 -3.49 13.96 13.65
CA MET A 25 -3.91 14.74 12.48
C MET A 25 -3.26 14.21 11.20
N VAL A 26 -1.97 13.88 11.24
CA VAL A 26 -1.23 13.28 10.12
C VAL A 26 -1.80 11.91 9.78
N LEU A 27 -2.03 11.04 10.76
CA LEU A 27 -2.62 9.72 10.55
C LEU A 27 -4.04 9.82 10.02
N PHE A 28 -4.84 10.77 10.50
CA PHE A 28 -6.18 11.04 9.97
C PHE A 28 -6.11 11.46 8.49
N LEU A 29 -5.17 12.34 8.14
CA LEU A 29 -4.94 12.75 6.76
C LEU A 29 -4.47 11.58 5.88
N CYS A 30 -3.48 10.81 6.36
CA CYS A 30 -2.96 9.63 5.69
C CYS A 30 -4.06 8.58 5.47
N LYS A 31 -4.86 8.29 6.49
CA LYS A 31 -6.06 7.44 6.38
C LYS A 31 -6.99 8.00 5.31
N LYS A 32 -7.36 9.28 5.38
CA LYS A 32 -8.26 9.91 4.41
C LYS A 32 -7.76 9.84 2.97
N ILE A 33 -6.45 10.06 2.75
CA ILE A 33 -5.80 9.95 1.43
C ILE A 33 -5.74 8.48 0.99
N LEU A 34 -5.42 7.55 1.88
CA LEU A 34 -5.32 6.13 1.57
C LEU A 34 -6.70 5.53 1.25
N PHE A 35 -7.78 6.01 1.85
CA PHE A 35 -9.14 5.50 1.68
C PHE A 35 -9.98 6.20 0.60
N VAL A 36 -9.37 7.01 -0.26
CA VAL A 36 -10.04 7.41 -1.51
C VAL A 36 -10.33 6.14 -2.32
N ASP A 37 -11.58 6.00 -2.77
CA ASP A 37 -12.06 4.87 -3.54
C ASP A 37 -11.07 4.45 -4.64
N ARG A 38 -10.72 3.16 -4.65
CA ARG A 38 -9.71 2.64 -5.58
C ARG A 38 -10.11 2.88 -7.04
N LYS A 39 -11.40 2.74 -7.36
CA LYS A 39 -11.94 3.02 -8.69
C LYS A 39 -11.70 4.47 -9.10
N LEU A 40 -12.02 5.42 -8.21
CA LEU A 40 -11.84 6.85 -8.44
C LEU A 40 -10.35 7.19 -8.65
N ARG A 41 -9.47 6.56 -7.88
CA ARG A 41 -8.02 6.75 -7.99
C ARG A 41 -7.45 6.24 -9.31
N ILE A 42 -7.89 5.07 -9.77
CA ILE A 42 -7.49 4.53 -11.08
C ILE A 42 -7.93 5.48 -12.19
N ILE A 43 -9.19 5.97 -12.14
CA ILE A 43 -9.69 6.94 -13.12
C ILE A 43 -8.86 8.22 -13.08
N TYR A 44 -8.55 8.74 -11.89
CA TYR A 44 -7.71 9.92 -11.73
C TYR A 44 -6.30 9.72 -12.29
N TYR A 45 -5.63 8.61 -11.96
CA TYR A 45 -4.29 8.31 -12.47
C TYR A 45 -4.25 8.16 -13.99
N LEU A 46 -5.22 7.45 -14.57
CA LEU A 46 -5.33 7.28 -16.01
C LEU A 46 -5.67 8.61 -16.70
N GLY A 47 -6.57 9.40 -16.13
CA GLY A 47 -6.93 10.72 -16.63
C GLY A 47 -5.74 11.68 -16.62
N CYS A 48 -5.02 11.77 -15.49
CA CYS A 48 -3.80 12.57 -15.41
C CYS A 48 -2.73 12.10 -16.40
N LEU A 49 -2.51 10.78 -16.54
CA LEU A 49 -1.53 10.24 -17.48
C LEU A 49 -1.90 10.56 -18.93
N PHE A 50 -3.19 10.44 -19.29
CA PHE A 50 -3.68 10.82 -20.61
C PHE A 50 -3.48 12.32 -20.90
N LEU A 51 -3.87 13.19 -19.96
CA LEU A 51 -3.69 14.64 -20.10
C LEU A 51 -2.20 15.01 -20.23
N ILE A 52 -1.33 14.45 -19.39
CA ILE A 52 0.13 14.70 -19.45
C ILE A 52 0.70 14.23 -20.79
N SER A 53 0.22 13.09 -21.30
CA SER A 53 0.66 12.56 -22.61
C SER A 53 0.26 13.50 -23.76
N LEU A 54 -0.97 14.03 -23.74
CA LEU A 54 -1.43 15.04 -24.72
C LEU A 54 -0.61 16.34 -24.63
N ILE A 55 -0.33 16.81 -23.42
CA ILE A 55 0.49 18.01 -23.21
C ILE A 55 1.91 17.80 -23.76
N LYS A 56 2.51 16.62 -23.54
CA LYS A 56 3.83 16.27 -24.07
C LYS A 56 3.87 16.24 -25.61
N ASP A 57 2.78 15.83 -26.24
CA ASP A 57 2.68 15.81 -27.71
C ASP A 57 2.46 17.22 -28.27
N ALA A 58 1.71 18.07 -27.55
CA ALA A 58 1.46 19.46 -27.95
C ALA A 58 2.64 20.41 -27.69
N ILE A 59 3.47 20.13 -26.68
CA ILE A 59 4.56 21.02 -26.25
C ILE A 59 5.88 20.24 -26.17
N THR A 60 6.89 20.70 -26.90
CA THR A 60 8.27 20.22 -26.70
C THR A 60 8.77 20.64 -25.33
N ILE A 61 8.85 19.69 -24.39
CA ILE A 61 9.28 19.95 -23.01
C ILE A 61 10.72 20.50 -23.03
N PRO A 62 10.96 21.70 -22.49
CA PRO A 62 12.31 22.26 -22.41
C PRO A 62 13.22 21.38 -21.55
N LYS A 63 14.52 21.32 -21.89
CA LYS A 63 15.51 20.48 -21.18
C LYS A 63 15.85 21.06 -19.79
N TRP A 64 14.95 20.88 -18.82
CA TRP A 64 15.18 21.17 -17.40
C TRP A 64 15.79 19.97 -16.68
N TYR A 65 16.29 20.18 -15.45
CA TYR A 65 16.83 19.12 -14.58
C TYR A 65 15.96 17.86 -14.64
N PHE A 66 14.68 17.93 -14.28
CA PHE A 66 13.73 16.80 -14.29
C PHE A 66 13.49 16.10 -15.63
N SER A 67 13.82 16.73 -16.77
CA SER A 67 13.71 16.09 -18.08
C SER A 67 14.87 15.13 -18.37
N ARG A 68 15.95 15.17 -17.57
CA ARG A 68 17.13 14.34 -17.76
C ARG A 68 16.96 12.95 -17.15
N SER A 69 17.21 11.91 -17.94
CA SER A 69 16.98 10.50 -17.54
C SER A 69 17.99 9.94 -16.53
N ASP A 70 19.08 10.66 -16.27
CA ASP A 70 20.21 10.35 -15.40
C ASP A 70 20.12 11.01 -14.01
N ASN A 71 19.09 11.82 -13.74
CA ASN A 71 18.92 12.41 -12.41
C ASN A 71 18.88 11.36 -11.31
N ILE A 72 19.37 11.75 -10.13
CA ILE A 72 19.36 10.90 -8.93
C ILE A 72 17.94 10.44 -8.61
N LEU A 73 16.95 11.34 -8.70
CA LEU A 73 15.55 11.00 -8.46
C LEU A 73 15.04 9.93 -9.44
N ASN A 74 15.32 10.07 -10.73
CA ASN A 74 14.87 9.08 -11.71
C ASN A 74 15.59 7.74 -11.53
N THR A 75 16.89 7.76 -11.27
CA THR A 75 17.68 6.55 -11.12
C THR A 75 17.37 5.80 -9.83
N PHE A 76 17.20 6.51 -8.71
CA PHE A 76 17.01 5.88 -7.40
C PHE A 76 15.55 5.58 -7.08
N PHE A 77 14.61 6.48 -7.41
CA PHE A 77 13.20 6.25 -7.12
C PHE A 77 12.48 5.53 -8.24
N VAL A 78 12.71 5.92 -9.49
CA VAL A 78 11.89 5.43 -10.61
C VAL A 78 12.43 4.11 -11.16
N LYS A 79 13.75 4.02 -11.43
CA LYS A 79 14.35 2.75 -11.90
C LYS A 79 14.35 1.66 -10.82
N PHE A 80 14.48 2.04 -9.55
CA PHE A 80 14.40 1.11 -8.41
C PHE A 80 13.02 1.10 -7.73
N ALA A 81 11.98 1.63 -8.39
CA ALA A 81 10.64 1.77 -7.81
C ALA A 81 10.09 0.46 -7.26
N TRP A 82 10.26 -0.65 -7.98
CA TRP A 82 9.78 -1.95 -7.50
C TRP A 82 10.53 -2.45 -6.25
N GLY A 83 11.83 -2.14 -6.14
CA GLY A 83 12.62 -2.44 -4.96
C GLY A 83 12.09 -1.73 -3.72
N TRP A 84 11.73 -0.44 -3.84
CA TRP A 84 11.07 0.31 -2.77
C TRP A 84 9.69 -0.25 -2.41
N ASN A 85 8.89 -0.63 -3.41
CA ASN A 85 7.59 -1.26 -3.16
C ASN A 85 7.75 -2.56 -2.36
N LEU A 86 8.68 -3.44 -2.74
CA LEU A 86 8.97 -4.66 -1.99
C LEU A 86 9.52 -4.36 -0.60
N ALA A 87 10.41 -3.38 -0.46
CA ALA A 87 10.97 -2.97 0.83
C ALA A 87 9.90 -2.44 1.81
N LEU A 88 8.78 -1.91 1.31
CA LEU A 88 7.65 -1.49 2.15
C LEU A 88 6.65 -2.64 2.38
N ILE A 89 6.30 -3.38 1.33
CA ILE A 89 5.30 -4.46 1.39
C ILE A 89 5.80 -5.62 2.24
N VAL A 90 7.05 -6.05 2.09
CA VAL A 90 7.55 -7.25 2.77
C VAL A 90 7.57 -7.09 4.29
N PRO A 91 8.14 -6.02 4.89
CA PRO A 91 8.07 -5.82 6.34
C PRO A 91 6.65 -5.63 6.84
N PHE A 92 5.81 -4.91 6.07
CA PHE A 92 4.40 -4.74 6.41
C PHE A 92 3.65 -6.08 6.45
N LEU A 93 3.87 -6.95 5.48
CA LEU A 93 3.30 -8.31 5.44
C LEU A 93 3.83 -9.18 6.57
N LEU A 94 5.12 -9.12 6.88
CA LEU A 94 5.68 -9.88 8.00
C LEU A 94 5.08 -9.44 9.33
N LEU A 95 4.92 -8.12 9.54
CA LEU A 95 4.34 -7.55 10.74
C LEU A 95 2.86 -7.89 10.86
N THR A 96 2.05 -7.57 9.85
CA THR A 96 0.61 -7.91 9.84
C THR A 96 0.38 -9.39 9.99
N SER A 97 1.23 -10.22 9.39
CA SER A 97 1.00 -11.65 9.44
C SER A 97 1.48 -12.30 10.75
N TYR A 98 2.49 -11.74 11.41
CA TYR A 98 2.80 -12.06 12.81
C TYR A 98 1.61 -11.73 13.72
N ILE A 99 0.97 -10.59 13.47
CA ILE A 99 -0.17 -10.08 14.22
C ILE A 99 -1.43 -10.92 14.04
N TYR A 100 -1.83 -11.17 12.79
CA TYR A 100 -3.12 -11.81 12.47
C TYR A 100 -3.14 -13.32 12.71
N CYS A 101 -1.99 -13.99 12.59
CA CYS A 101 -1.94 -15.45 12.63
C CYS A 101 -1.43 -16.01 13.97
N CYS A 102 -1.19 -15.18 15.00
CA CYS A 102 -0.60 -15.65 16.27
C CYS A 102 0.61 -16.58 16.05
N GLY A 103 1.44 -16.32 15.04
CA GLY A 103 2.59 -17.16 14.68
C GLY A 103 2.32 -18.38 13.77
N GLN A 104 1.10 -18.60 13.25
CA GLN A 104 0.82 -19.66 12.28
C GLN A 104 1.36 -19.34 10.87
N LYS A 105 2.66 -19.59 10.67
CA LYS A 105 3.41 -19.33 9.42
C LYS A 105 2.76 -19.93 8.15
N ASN A 106 1.98 -21.00 8.27
CA ASN A 106 1.39 -21.72 7.14
C ASN A 106 0.28 -20.94 6.42
N ARG A 107 -0.51 -20.10 7.12
CA ARG A 107 -1.52 -19.25 6.47
C ARG A 107 -0.87 -18.09 5.71
N ILE A 108 0.23 -17.58 6.24
CA ILE A 108 1.03 -16.49 5.67
C ILE A 108 1.60 -16.89 4.31
N LEU A 109 2.27 -18.04 4.29
CA LEU A 109 2.94 -18.61 3.11
C LEU A 109 1.93 -18.91 2.00
N LYS A 110 0.71 -19.30 2.35
CA LYS A 110 -0.32 -19.72 1.40
C LYS A 110 -1.03 -18.57 0.68
N TYR A 111 -1.16 -17.40 1.32
CA TYR A 111 -1.94 -16.30 0.75
C TYR A 111 -1.13 -15.06 0.38
N HIS A 112 -0.11 -14.69 1.17
CA HIS A 112 0.63 -13.44 0.91
C HIS A 112 1.77 -13.61 -0.09
N ILE A 113 2.51 -14.72 -0.03
CA ILE A 113 3.62 -14.97 -0.98
C ILE A 113 3.12 -15.13 -2.42
N PRO A 114 2.06 -15.93 -2.72
CA PRO A 114 1.56 -16.03 -4.07
C PRO A 114 1.09 -14.69 -4.63
N ARG A 115 0.51 -13.81 -3.80
CA ARG A 115 0.07 -12.47 -4.23
C ARG A 115 1.24 -11.59 -4.65
N VAL A 116 2.29 -11.50 -3.83
CA VAL A 116 3.50 -10.72 -4.16
C VAL A 116 4.19 -11.28 -5.41
N PHE A 117 4.22 -12.62 -5.54
CA PHE A 117 4.77 -13.28 -6.72
C PHE A 117 3.95 -12.96 -7.98
N ILE A 118 2.62 -13.09 -7.92
CA ILE A 118 1.71 -12.73 -9.00
C ILE A 118 1.91 -11.25 -9.37
N ALA A 119 1.98 -10.36 -8.38
CA ALA A 119 2.18 -8.94 -8.62
C ALA A 119 3.51 -8.64 -9.33
N THR A 120 4.59 -9.33 -8.93
CA THR A 120 5.92 -9.22 -9.56
C THR A 120 5.89 -9.75 -11.00
N PHE A 121 5.22 -10.88 -11.22
CA PHE A 121 5.05 -11.47 -12.54
C PHE A 121 4.31 -10.52 -13.48
N PHE A 122 3.18 -9.96 -13.05
CA PHE A 122 2.40 -9.01 -13.86
C PHE A 122 3.22 -7.78 -14.24
N TRP A 123 3.98 -7.21 -13.29
CA TRP A 123 4.87 -6.08 -13.60
C TRP A 123 5.88 -6.47 -14.69
N TRP A 124 6.62 -7.56 -14.50
CA TRP A 124 7.62 -8.02 -15.46
C TRP A 124 7.01 -8.30 -16.83
N PHE A 125 5.87 -8.99 -16.85
CA PHE A 125 5.12 -9.33 -18.06
C PHE A 125 4.71 -8.09 -18.85
N TRP A 126 4.12 -7.09 -18.20
CA TRP A 126 3.69 -5.85 -18.86
C TRP A 126 4.86 -5.03 -19.41
N ILE A 127 5.96 -4.91 -18.66
CA ILE A 127 7.16 -4.23 -19.16
C ILE A 127 7.74 -4.94 -20.40
N LYS A 128 7.73 -6.28 -20.41
CA LYS A 128 8.16 -7.05 -21.59
C LYS A 128 7.24 -6.81 -22.78
N ILE A 129 5.93 -6.79 -22.58
CA ILE A 129 4.96 -6.45 -23.64
C ILE A 129 5.23 -5.05 -24.19
N PHE A 130 5.44 -4.04 -23.34
CA PHE A 130 5.70 -2.68 -23.80
C PHE A 130 6.95 -2.60 -24.69
N ASN A 131 8.03 -3.27 -24.30
CA ASN A 131 9.24 -3.33 -25.12
C ASN A 131 9.02 -4.08 -26.44
N ILE A 132 8.22 -5.15 -26.45
CA ILE A 132 7.87 -5.89 -27.67
C ILE A 132 7.03 -5.03 -28.61
N VAL A 133 6.02 -4.32 -28.08
CA VAL A 133 5.17 -3.43 -28.85
C VAL A 133 6.00 -2.31 -29.48
N GLU A 134 6.87 -1.66 -28.71
CA GLU A 134 7.74 -0.60 -29.22
C GLU A 134 8.70 -1.10 -30.31
N ALA A 135 9.27 -2.31 -30.14
CA ALA A 135 10.16 -2.93 -31.11
C ALA A 135 9.43 -3.43 -32.37
N SER A 136 8.15 -3.80 -32.27
CA SER A 136 7.37 -4.35 -33.39
C SER A 136 6.71 -3.27 -34.24
N PHE A 137 6.17 -2.23 -33.60
CA PHE A 137 5.45 -1.15 -34.28
C PHE A 137 6.33 0.05 -34.65
N GLY A 138 7.53 0.14 -34.08
CA GLY A 138 8.48 1.19 -34.43
C GLY A 138 9.22 0.92 -35.74
N ARG A 139 9.86 1.98 -36.25
CA ARG A 139 10.72 1.91 -37.43
C ARG A 139 11.98 2.72 -37.21
N CYS A 140 13.10 2.26 -37.75
CA CYS A 140 14.32 3.04 -37.78
C CYS A 140 14.17 4.23 -38.73
N MET A 141 14.79 5.37 -38.41
CA MET A 141 14.87 6.52 -39.32
C MET A 141 15.44 6.12 -40.70
N VAL A 142 16.40 5.19 -40.70
CA VAL A 142 17.03 4.65 -41.89
C VAL A 142 16.43 3.29 -42.22
N LYS A 143 15.89 3.13 -43.43
CA LYS A 143 15.23 1.90 -43.91
C LYS A 143 16.16 0.67 -43.99
N ALA A 144 17.47 0.85 -43.86
CA ALA A 144 18.46 -0.23 -43.90
C ALA A 144 18.39 -1.15 -42.66
N PHE A 145 17.85 -0.66 -41.54
CA PHE A 145 17.77 -1.43 -40.30
C PHE A 145 16.31 -1.76 -39.96
N VAL A 146 16.04 -3.06 -39.82
CA VAL A 146 14.71 -3.58 -39.47
C VAL A 146 14.56 -3.77 -37.95
N SER A 147 15.63 -4.11 -37.25
CA SER A 147 15.61 -4.34 -35.80
C SER A 147 15.98 -3.08 -35.01
N LYS A 148 15.27 -2.84 -33.90
CA LYS A 148 15.54 -1.77 -32.94
C LYS A 148 16.99 -1.78 -32.46
N ASP A 149 17.49 -2.95 -32.06
CA ASP A 149 18.84 -3.08 -31.51
C ASP A 149 19.91 -2.70 -32.55
N THR A 150 19.75 -3.16 -33.80
CA THR A 150 20.69 -2.84 -34.89
C THR A 150 20.65 -1.36 -35.28
N CYS A 151 19.47 -0.74 -35.24
CA CYS A 151 19.29 0.68 -35.54
C CYS A 151 19.99 1.56 -34.48
N LEU A 152 19.78 1.25 -33.20
CA LEU A 152 20.37 1.99 -32.08
C LEU A 152 21.88 1.79 -31.99
N LEU A 153 22.38 0.57 -32.25
CA LEU A 153 23.81 0.28 -32.30
C LEU A 153 24.52 1.06 -33.41
N ALA A 154 23.84 1.28 -34.54
CA ALA A 154 24.35 2.11 -35.64
C ALA A 154 24.25 3.62 -35.37
N GLY A 155 23.74 4.04 -34.20
CA GLY A 155 23.62 5.44 -33.80
C GLY A 155 22.40 6.16 -34.38
N TYR A 156 21.46 5.44 -34.98
CA TYR A 156 20.23 6.02 -35.53
C TYR A 156 19.09 6.01 -34.52
N VAL A 157 18.11 6.88 -34.74
CA VAL A 157 16.93 7.01 -33.87
C VAL A 157 15.84 6.04 -34.31
N TRP A 158 15.23 5.37 -33.33
CA TRP A 158 14.07 4.51 -33.51
C TRP A 158 12.78 5.31 -33.28
N ASN A 159 11.95 5.44 -34.32
CA ASN A 159 10.66 6.10 -34.24
C ASN A 159 9.58 5.05 -33.96
N GLY A 160 9.27 4.85 -32.68
CA GLY A 160 8.24 3.94 -32.22
C GLY A 160 7.33 4.58 -31.17
N PHE A 161 6.20 3.94 -30.92
CA PHE A 161 5.30 4.33 -29.84
C PHE A 161 5.91 3.85 -28.51
N ASP A 162 6.59 4.77 -27.79
CA ASP A 162 7.22 4.51 -26.50
C ASP A 162 6.18 4.57 -25.37
N ILE A 163 5.76 3.40 -24.89
CA ILE A 163 4.87 3.26 -23.73
C ILE A 163 5.72 3.41 -22.47
N SER A 164 5.44 4.45 -21.66
CA SER A 164 6.19 4.74 -20.43
C SER A 164 6.06 3.64 -19.37
N GLY A 165 6.99 2.68 -19.39
CA GLY A 165 7.11 1.64 -18.37
C GLY A 165 7.37 2.20 -16.97
N HIS A 166 8.05 3.35 -16.88
CA HIS A 166 8.33 4.07 -15.63
C HIS A 166 7.06 4.67 -15.01
N SER A 167 6.15 5.21 -15.81
CA SER A 167 4.86 5.69 -15.31
C SER A 167 3.98 4.51 -14.87
N PHE A 168 4.03 3.41 -15.62
CA PHE A 168 3.32 2.18 -15.28
C PHE A 168 3.75 1.61 -13.93
N ILE A 169 5.06 1.41 -13.69
CA ILE A 169 5.56 0.85 -12.42
C ILE A 169 5.15 1.69 -11.21
N LEU A 170 5.13 3.02 -11.33
CA LEU A 170 4.73 3.92 -10.25
C LEU A 170 3.24 3.80 -9.93
N ILE A 171 2.38 3.84 -10.95
CA ILE A 171 0.94 3.67 -10.77
C ILE A 171 0.64 2.27 -10.23
N TYR A 172 1.21 1.25 -10.86
CA TYR A 172 1.02 -0.15 -10.47
C TYR A 172 1.48 -0.41 -9.04
N GLY A 173 2.69 0.02 -8.67
CA GLY A 173 3.21 -0.11 -7.31
C GLY A 173 2.33 0.59 -6.28
N SER A 174 1.86 1.82 -6.58
CA SER A 174 0.93 2.53 -5.69
C SER A 174 -0.36 1.75 -5.45
N LEU A 175 -0.94 1.15 -6.49
CA LEU A 175 -2.18 0.37 -6.39
C LEU A 175 -1.97 -0.91 -5.57
N VAL A 176 -0.85 -1.61 -5.76
CA VAL A 176 -0.48 -2.79 -4.98
C VAL A 176 -0.31 -2.42 -3.50
N LEU A 177 0.41 -1.32 -3.20
CA LEU A 177 0.59 -0.85 -1.83
C LEU A 177 -0.75 -0.55 -1.13
N ILE A 178 -1.69 0.11 -1.82
CA ILE A 178 -3.00 0.43 -1.26
C ILE A 178 -3.83 -0.83 -1.03
N GLU A 179 -3.79 -1.79 -1.95
CA GLU A 179 -4.49 -3.06 -1.79
C GLU A 179 -3.99 -3.84 -0.57
N GLU A 180 -2.67 -3.88 -0.34
CA GLU A 180 -2.12 -4.52 0.85
C GLU A 180 -2.44 -3.73 2.13
N ALA A 181 -2.38 -2.39 2.07
CA ALA A 181 -2.68 -1.52 3.20
C ALA A 181 -4.16 -1.58 3.63
N ASN A 182 -5.08 -1.96 2.73
CA ASN A 182 -6.50 -2.09 3.05
C ASN A 182 -6.79 -3.09 4.18
N CYS A 183 -5.91 -4.05 4.45
CA CYS A 183 -6.05 -4.96 5.59
C CYS A 183 -6.03 -4.22 6.94
N MET A 184 -5.30 -3.09 7.04
CA MET A 184 -5.27 -2.29 8.27
C MET A 184 -6.62 -1.66 8.61
N MET A 185 -7.54 -1.53 7.65
CA MET A 185 -8.86 -0.94 7.91
C MET A 185 -9.71 -1.77 8.85
N GLN A 186 -9.58 -3.10 8.81
CA GLN A 186 -10.33 -3.95 9.71
C GLN A 186 -9.82 -3.87 11.17
N TRP A 187 -8.70 -3.21 11.45
CA TRP A 187 -8.13 -3.15 12.81
C TRP A 187 -8.99 -2.36 13.79
N ASP A 188 -9.60 -1.26 13.35
CA ASP A 188 -10.50 -0.46 14.19
C ASP A 188 -11.70 -1.33 14.61
N SER A 189 -12.24 -2.14 13.67
CA SER A 189 -13.34 -3.06 13.94
C SER A 189 -12.93 -4.23 14.84
N ILE A 190 -11.72 -4.78 14.68
CA ILE A 190 -11.18 -5.83 15.57
C ILE A 190 -11.04 -5.32 17.01
N LYS A 191 -10.65 -4.05 17.20
CA LYS A 191 -10.55 -3.44 18.53
C LYS A 191 -11.91 -3.38 19.22
N ASP A 192 -12.95 -3.02 18.47
CA ASP A 192 -14.32 -3.00 18.98
C ASP A 192 -14.82 -4.40 19.30
N TYR A 193 -14.57 -5.39 18.42
CA TYR A 193 -14.91 -6.79 18.68
C TYR A 193 -14.21 -7.35 19.92
N LEU A 194 -12.93 -7.01 20.15
CA LEU A 194 -12.16 -7.43 21.31
C LEU A 194 -12.73 -6.82 22.60
N ARG A 195 -13.08 -5.52 22.58
CA ARG A 195 -13.70 -4.82 23.70
C ARG A 195 -15.07 -5.40 24.05
N LEU A 196 -15.89 -5.70 23.04
CA LEU A 196 -17.20 -6.34 23.18
C LEU A 196 -17.07 -7.73 23.81
N GLU A 197 -16.08 -8.52 23.38
CA GLU A 197 -15.86 -9.86 23.92
C GLU A 197 -15.31 -9.84 25.35
N GLU A 198 -14.36 -8.95 25.67
CA GLU A 198 -13.87 -8.76 27.04
C GLU A 198 -15.00 -8.38 28.00
N HIS A 199 -15.92 -7.51 27.56
CA HIS A 199 -17.11 -7.13 28.33
C HIS A 199 -18.06 -8.32 28.52
N ASN A 200 -18.33 -9.09 27.47
CA ASN A 200 -19.18 -10.28 27.56
C ASN A 200 -18.59 -11.33 28.51
N LYS A 201 -17.28 -11.62 28.42
CA LYS A 201 -16.58 -12.54 29.34
C LYS A 201 -16.62 -12.08 30.81
N LYS A 202 -16.67 -10.77 31.07
CA LYS A 202 -16.74 -10.21 32.44
C LYS A 202 -18.16 -10.14 33.02
N ILE A 203 -19.19 -9.87 32.21
CA ILE A 203 -20.55 -9.60 32.70
C ILE A 203 -21.51 -10.78 32.51
N ILE A 204 -21.38 -11.58 31.45
CA ILE A 204 -22.39 -12.55 31.04
C ILE A 204 -21.76 -13.94 30.93
N LYS A 205 -22.04 -14.84 31.90
CA LYS A 205 -21.70 -16.28 31.81
C LYS A 205 -22.59 -17.03 30.81
N ASP A 206 -23.65 -16.41 30.30
CA ASP A 206 -24.62 -17.04 29.40
C ASP A 206 -24.41 -16.76 27.91
N SER A 207 -24.58 -17.82 27.14
CA SER A 207 -23.85 -18.08 25.91
C SER A 207 -24.70 -17.89 24.63
N THR A 208 -25.76 -17.08 24.61
CA THR A 208 -26.79 -17.27 23.57
C THR A 208 -27.07 -16.11 22.61
N LEU A 209 -26.42 -14.94 22.72
CA LEU A 209 -26.94 -13.74 22.01
C LEU A 209 -25.98 -12.92 21.15
N ASN A 210 -24.73 -13.32 20.90
CA ASN A 210 -23.80 -12.46 20.15
C ASN A 210 -22.99 -13.19 19.08
N ASN A 211 -23.18 -12.78 17.82
CA ASN A 211 -22.48 -13.28 16.61
C ASN A 211 -21.09 -12.64 16.45
N ASN A 212 -20.29 -12.56 17.51
CA ASN A 212 -18.96 -11.97 17.42
C ASN A 212 -18.00 -12.95 16.71
N PRO A 213 -17.33 -12.55 15.61
CA PRO A 213 -16.40 -13.42 14.88
C PRO A 213 -15.20 -13.89 15.70
N LEU A 214 -14.88 -13.21 16.81
CA LEU A 214 -13.76 -13.57 17.69
C LEU A 214 -14.07 -14.68 18.71
N ARG A 215 -15.33 -15.10 18.82
CA ARG A 215 -15.80 -16.06 19.85
C ARG A 215 -15.25 -17.48 19.69
N ASN A 216 -14.78 -17.84 18.49
CA ASN A 216 -14.18 -19.15 18.23
C ASN A 216 -12.67 -19.22 18.56
N LEU A 217 -12.06 -18.12 19.01
CA LEU A 217 -10.65 -18.15 19.44
C LEU A 217 -10.51 -18.81 20.80
N SER A 218 -9.42 -19.56 20.99
CA SER A 218 -9.07 -20.07 22.32
C SER A 218 -8.68 -18.93 23.27
N ASP A 219 -8.76 -19.16 24.59
CA ASP A 219 -8.39 -18.13 25.57
C ASP A 219 -6.92 -17.70 25.46
N GLU A 220 -6.02 -18.61 25.05
CA GLU A 220 -4.62 -18.30 24.77
C GLU A 220 -4.46 -17.41 23.54
N GLU A 221 -5.20 -17.70 22.47
CA GLU A 221 -5.21 -16.89 21.25
C GLU A 221 -5.80 -15.49 21.51
N PHE A 222 -6.83 -15.39 22.35
CA PHE A 222 -7.44 -14.12 22.73
C PHE A 222 -6.47 -13.21 23.52
N VAL A 223 -5.77 -13.76 24.52
CA VAL A 223 -4.76 -13.01 25.31
C VAL A 223 -3.58 -12.59 24.45
N ASN A 224 -3.15 -13.44 23.52
CA ASN A 224 -2.11 -13.08 22.56
C ASN A 224 -2.57 -11.97 21.60
N LEU A 225 -3.80 -12.04 21.07
CA LEU A 225 -4.37 -10.99 20.23
C LEU A 225 -4.41 -9.65 20.99
N GLN A 226 -4.81 -9.66 22.26
CA GLN A 226 -4.86 -8.47 23.11
C GLN A 226 -3.46 -7.85 23.32
N LYS A 227 -2.45 -8.67 23.64
CA LYS A 227 -1.05 -8.22 23.73
C LYS A 227 -0.53 -7.65 22.42
N ILE A 228 -0.85 -8.31 21.31
CA ILE A 228 -0.44 -7.88 19.98
C ILE A 228 -1.08 -6.54 19.61
N MET A 229 -2.38 -6.37 19.84
CA MET A 229 -3.07 -5.10 19.61
C MET A 229 -2.51 -3.98 20.47
N GLN A 230 -2.12 -4.28 21.71
CA GLN A 230 -1.50 -3.30 22.60
C GLN A 230 -0.09 -2.91 22.14
N ASN A 231 0.70 -3.87 21.67
CA ASN A 231 2.01 -3.60 21.05
C ASN A 231 1.89 -2.84 19.73
N ILE A 232 0.88 -3.11 18.91
CA ILE A 232 0.57 -2.33 17.72
C ILE A 232 0.19 -0.90 18.08
N LEU A 233 -0.68 -0.73 19.07
CA LEU A 233 -1.09 0.59 19.54
C LEU A 233 0.11 1.34 20.09
N HIS A 234 1.08 0.63 20.67
CA HIS A 234 2.34 1.15 21.16
C HIS A 234 3.36 1.40 20.02
N ILE A 235 3.41 0.61 18.95
CA ILE A 235 4.29 0.84 17.79
C ILE A 235 3.77 1.98 16.92
N LEU A 236 2.47 1.98 16.64
CA LEU A 236 1.77 3.13 16.07
C LEU A 236 1.86 4.32 17.04
N GLY A 237 1.83 4.04 18.35
CA GLY A 237 2.05 4.96 19.48
C GLY A 237 3.46 5.56 19.56
N TYR A 238 4.47 4.83 19.10
CA TYR A 238 5.88 5.25 19.00
C TYR A 238 6.17 5.97 17.68
N PHE A 239 5.29 5.82 16.70
CA PHE A 239 5.18 6.68 15.52
C PHE A 239 4.15 7.82 15.73
N LEU A 240 3.50 7.87 16.90
CA LEU A 240 2.60 8.94 17.38
C LEU A 240 3.37 9.87 18.33
#